data_AF-A0A818RFP3-F1
#
_entry.id   AF-A0A818RFP3-F1
#
_cell.length_a   1.000
_cell.length_b   1.000
_cell.length_c   1.000
_cell.angle_alpha   90.00
_cell.angle_beta   90.00
_cell.angle_gamma   90.00
#
_symmetry.space_group_name_H-M   'P 1'
#
loop_
_entity.id
_entity.type
_entity.pdbx_description
1 polymer ?
#
loop_
_entity_poly.entity_id
_entity_poly.type
_entity_poly.pdbx_seq_one_letter_code
_entity_poly.pdbx_strand_id
1 'polypeptide(L)'
;MSLTSKSSVSSQDTTRSIIVTKVSLGLDEDTILRSLGHNYVSIDKVSRRYARDGQPIGSIQVDFKSDQQSMKIIEQGYILIDGKQYPARGFWPLICHRCQQEGHYASNCPKNPLTEERFNELIKMQQEQFAGMMNSFEAKWNARLSNLKTSSANSNMEKLVPIFKDLNTVCQQFFQQNGQMQQQLGSMVSRVQGVQTKSSNQ
;
A
#
# COMPACT_ATOMS: atom_id res chain seq x y z
N MET A 1 27.20 -25.70 -11.01
CA MET A 1 25.98 -24.98 -10.59
C MET A 1 26.40 -23.78 -9.76
N SER A 2 26.47 -22.60 -10.37
CA SER A 2 26.92 -21.38 -9.70
C SER A 2 25.76 -20.74 -8.95
N LEU A 3 25.87 -20.69 -7.63
CA LEU A 3 24.94 -19.97 -6.76
C LEU A 3 25.27 -18.48 -6.82
N THR A 4 24.43 -17.70 -7.49
CA THR A 4 24.49 -16.24 -7.46
C THR A 4 23.98 -15.75 -6.10
N SER A 5 24.90 -15.27 -5.28
CA SER A 5 24.62 -14.61 -4.01
C SER A 5 23.82 -13.34 -4.25
N LYS A 6 22.56 -13.33 -3.82
CA LYS A 6 21.71 -12.14 -3.74
C LYS A 6 22.31 -11.18 -2.72
N SER A 7 22.88 -10.08 -3.22
CA SER A 7 23.36 -8.98 -2.41
C SER A 7 22.17 -8.34 -1.67
N SER A 8 22.13 -8.49 -0.35
CA SER A 8 21.18 -7.81 0.51
C SER A 8 21.58 -6.34 0.59
N VAL A 9 20.89 -5.50 -0.18
CA VAL A 9 21.03 -4.04 -0.12
C VAL A 9 20.59 -3.59 1.28
N SER A 10 21.55 -3.16 2.11
CA SER A 10 21.27 -2.69 3.47
C SER A 10 20.58 -1.33 3.41
N SER A 11 19.45 -1.22 4.11
CA SER A 11 18.55 -0.06 4.17
C SER A 11 19.13 1.17 4.91
N GLN A 12 20.44 1.34 4.95
CA GLN A 12 21.13 2.40 5.70
C GLN A 12 21.80 3.47 4.80
N ASP A 13 21.73 3.37 3.47
CA ASP A 13 22.46 4.26 2.55
C ASP A 13 21.71 5.57 2.18
N THR A 14 20.52 5.82 2.72
CA THR A 14 19.65 6.89 2.23
C THR A 14 20.12 8.30 2.61
N THR A 15 20.97 8.43 3.64
CA THR A 15 21.55 9.71 4.08
C THR A 15 22.68 10.22 3.18
N ARG A 16 23.12 9.39 2.22
CA ARG A 16 24.27 9.67 1.37
C ARG A 16 23.93 10.36 0.06
N SER A 17 22.65 10.50 -0.26
CA SER A 17 22.22 11.04 -1.55
C SER A 17 21.63 12.43 -1.39
N ILE A 18 21.97 13.33 -2.32
CA ILE A 18 21.35 14.64 -2.44
C ILE A 18 20.78 14.83 -3.84
N ILE A 19 19.74 15.66 -3.94
CA ILE A 19 19.20 16.13 -5.21
C ILE A 19 19.67 17.56 -5.45
N VAL A 20 20.33 17.75 -6.58
CA VAL A 20 20.78 19.06 -7.06
C VAL A 20 19.87 19.47 -8.21
N THR A 21 19.32 20.68 -8.15
CA THR A 21 18.34 21.19 -9.12
C THR A 21 18.90 22.35 -9.95
N LYS A 22 18.22 22.69 -11.05
CA LYS A 22 18.61 23.75 -12.00
C LYS A 22 19.96 23.49 -12.70
N VAL A 23 20.38 22.23 -12.79
CA VAL A 23 21.60 21.84 -13.52
C VAL A 23 21.34 21.94 -15.02
N SER A 24 22.30 22.51 -15.76
CA SER A 24 22.20 22.65 -17.21
C SER A 24 22.03 21.28 -17.88
N LEU A 25 21.14 21.20 -18.89
CA LEU A 25 20.90 19.96 -19.64
C LEU A 25 22.09 19.58 -20.53
N GLY A 26 22.92 20.55 -20.92
CA GLY A 26 24.11 20.31 -21.76
C GLY A 26 25.34 19.81 -21.02
N LEU A 27 25.29 19.72 -19.68
CA LEU A 27 26.39 19.17 -18.89
C LEU A 27 26.24 17.65 -18.77
N ASP A 28 27.21 16.92 -19.32
CA ASP A 28 27.30 15.47 -19.18
C ASP A 28 27.70 15.05 -17.75
N GLU A 29 27.40 13.80 -17.41
CA GLU A 29 27.64 13.26 -16.05
C GLU A 29 29.14 13.24 -15.70
N ASP A 30 30.03 12.97 -16.65
CA ASP A 30 31.47 12.91 -16.41
C ASP A 30 32.06 14.29 -16.11
N THR A 31 31.59 15.32 -16.82
CA THR A 31 31.97 16.72 -16.55
C THR A 31 31.48 17.17 -15.18
N ILE A 32 30.25 16.82 -14.81
CA ILE A 32 29.71 17.10 -13.47
C ILE A 32 30.54 16.36 -12.41
N LEU A 33 30.81 15.08 -12.60
CA LEU A 33 31.57 14.25 -11.67
C LEU A 33 32.99 14.78 -11.46
N ARG A 34 33.70 15.13 -12.53
CA ARG A 34 35.04 15.76 -12.45
C ARG A 34 35.00 17.06 -11.67
N SER A 35 34.04 17.93 -12.00
CA SER A 35 33.90 19.24 -11.34
C SER A 35 33.61 19.11 -9.85
N LEU A 36 32.71 18.20 -9.49
CA LEU A 36 32.40 17.92 -8.11
C LEU A 36 33.59 17.26 -7.39
N GLY A 37 34.34 16.38 -8.06
CA GLY A 37 35.53 15.72 -7.51
C GLY A 37 36.66 16.68 -7.10
N HIS A 38 36.71 17.89 -7.68
CA HIS A 38 37.63 18.94 -7.24
C HIS A 38 37.22 19.58 -5.90
N ASN A 39 35.93 19.62 -5.61
CA ASN A 39 35.38 20.31 -4.44
C ASN A 39 35.03 19.34 -3.28
N TYR A 40 34.78 18.07 -3.61
CA TYR A 40 34.23 17.08 -2.70
C TYR A 40 34.93 15.73 -2.86
N VAL A 41 35.58 15.27 -1.79
CA VAL A 41 36.43 14.04 -1.81
C VAL A 41 35.60 12.76 -1.73
N SER A 42 34.37 12.82 -1.22
CA SER A 42 33.58 11.62 -0.92
C SER A 42 32.44 11.39 -1.91
N ILE A 43 32.62 11.71 -3.19
CA ILE A 43 31.59 11.39 -4.19
C ILE A 43 31.74 9.93 -4.62
N ASP A 44 30.62 9.24 -4.63
CA ASP A 44 30.50 7.87 -5.11
C ASP A 44 29.99 7.84 -6.55
N LYS A 45 28.85 8.51 -6.79
CA LYS A 45 28.17 8.46 -8.08
C LYS A 45 27.43 9.77 -8.36
N VAL A 46 27.35 10.11 -9.64
CA VAL A 46 26.42 11.12 -10.17
C VAL A 46 25.46 10.41 -11.10
N SER A 47 24.16 10.68 -10.96
CA SER A 47 23.12 10.14 -11.86
C SER A 47 22.18 11.26 -12.32
N ARG A 48 22.02 11.43 -13.63
CA ARG A 48 21.04 12.34 -14.21
C ARG A 48 19.64 11.78 -14.00
N ARG A 49 18.70 12.68 -13.71
CA ARG A 49 17.29 12.31 -13.60
C ARG A 49 16.59 12.57 -14.92
N TYR A 50 15.61 11.72 -15.19
CA TYR A 50 14.80 11.76 -16.40
C TYR A 50 13.32 11.84 -16.03
N ALA A 51 12.55 12.52 -16.88
CA ALA A 51 11.10 12.51 -16.82
C ALA A 51 10.57 11.16 -17.32
N ARG A 52 9.25 10.96 -17.19
CA ARG A 52 8.59 9.70 -17.59
C ARG A 52 8.72 9.41 -19.09
N ASP A 53 8.83 10.45 -19.90
CA ASP A 53 9.06 10.38 -21.35
C ASP A 53 10.53 10.09 -21.74
N GLY A 54 11.42 9.93 -20.75
CA GLY A 54 12.84 9.70 -20.97
C GLY A 54 13.66 10.96 -21.24
N GLN A 55 13.06 12.16 -21.20
CA GLN A 55 13.81 13.41 -21.38
C GLN A 55 14.60 13.77 -20.10
N PRO A 56 15.85 14.24 -20.22
CA PRO A 56 16.61 14.67 -19.05
C PRO A 56 15.95 15.88 -18.41
N ILE A 57 15.82 15.85 -17.08
CA ILE A 57 15.36 17.02 -16.32
C ILE A 57 16.56 17.79 -15.80
N GLY A 58 16.36 19.07 -15.48
CA GLY A 58 17.36 19.95 -14.87
C GLY A 58 17.65 19.58 -13.41
N SER A 59 17.82 18.29 -13.12
CA SER A 59 18.11 17.75 -11.79
C SER A 59 18.99 16.52 -11.90
N ILE A 60 19.92 16.39 -10.95
CA ILE A 60 20.81 15.24 -10.80
C ILE A 60 20.72 14.72 -9.37
N GLN A 61 21.05 13.46 -9.18
CA GLN A 61 21.31 12.84 -7.90
C GLN A 61 22.82 12.69 -7.74
N VAL A 62 23.33 13.07 -6.57
CA VAL A 62 24.74 12.88 -6.21
C VAL A 62 24.78 12.01 -4.96
N ASP A 63 25.43 10.86 -5.08
CA ASP A 63 25.63 9.88 -4.01
C ASP A 63 27.03 10.07 -3.43
N PHE A 64 27.11 10.11 -2.10
CA PHE A 64 28.34 10.30 -1.36
C PHE A 64 28.78 9.01 -0.64
N LYS A 65 30.07 8.86 -0.39
CA LYS A 65 30.64 7.80 0.45
C LYS A 65 30.52 8.13 1.95
N SER A 66 30.30 9.41 2.29
CA SER A 66 30.25 9.89 3.68
C SER A 66 29.00 10.73 3.95
N ASP A 67 28.25 10.33 4.97
CA ASP A 67 27.07 11.05 5.46
C ASP A 67 27.42 12.46 5.97
N GLN A 68 28.65 12.67 6.48
CA GLN A 68 29.05 13.98 6.99
C GLN A 68 29.14 15.03 5.89
N GLN A 69 29.57 14.64 4.68
CA GLN A 69 29.69 15.57 3.56
C GLN A 69 28.32 15.91 2.96
N SER A 70 27.45 14.92 2.77
CA SER A 70 26.08 15.15 2.31
C SER A 70 25.31 16.05 3.28
N MET A 71 25.43 15.82 4.59
CA MET A 71 24.76 16.64 5.61
C MET A 71 25.24 18.09 5.62
N LYS A 72 26.55 18.35 5.48
CA LYS A 72 27.09 19.73 5.36
C LYS A 72 26.52 20.46 4.14
N ILE A 73 26.40 19.77 3.01
CA ILE A 73 25.84 20.34 1.78
C ILE A 73 24.34 20.61 1.95
N ILE A 74 23.61 19.72 2.61
CA ILE A 74 22.19 19.91 2.92
C ILE A 74 21.97 21.11 3.85
N GLU A 75 22.81 21.25 4.88
CA GLU A 75 22.77 22.38 5.82
C GLU A 75 23.09 23.71 5.13
N GLN A 76 24.07 23.71 4.20
CA GLN A 76 24.40 24.87 3.37
C GLN A 76 23.31 25.20 2.34
N GLY A 77 22.55 24.20 1.88
CA GLY A 77 21.47 24.34 0.90
C GLY A 77 21.95 24.46 -0.55
N TYR A 78 23.26 24.36 -0.82
CA TYR A 78 23.81 24.44 -2.18
C TYR A 78 25.08 23.59 -2.35
N ILE A 79 25.40 23.28 -3.60
CA ILE A 79 26.63 22.60 -4.02
C ILE A 79 27.30 23.40 -5.16
N LEU A 80 28.63 23.32 -5.26
CA LEU A 80 29.39 23.97 -6.33
C LEU A 80 29.64 22.99 -7.49
N ILE A 81 29.18 23.35 -8.69
CA ILE A 81 29.52 22.68 -9.94
C ILE A 81 30.10 23.75 -10.86
N ASP A 82 31.36 23.57 -11.25
CA ASP A 82 32.12 24.48 -12.12
C ASP A 82 32.15 25.92 -11.58
N GLY A 83 32.37 26.03 -10.27
CA GLY A 83 32.38 27.31 -9.54
C GLY A 83 30.99 27.97 -9.38
N LYS A 84 29.92 27.39 -9.93
CA LYS A 84 28.55 27.92 -9.80
C LYS A 84 27.79 27.19 -8.69
N GLN A 85 27.00 27.94 -7.94
CA GLN A 85 26.14 27.40 -6.88
C GLN A 85 24.84 26.83 -7.46
N TYR A 86 24.51 25.61 -7.06
CA TYR A 86 23.26 24.94 -7.40
C TYR A 86 22.50 24.55 -6.13
N PRO A 87 21.16 24.77 -6.08
CA PRO A 87 20.37 24.38 -4.92
C PRO A 87 20.43 22.86 -4.71
N ALA A 88 20.74 22.46 -3.48
CA ALA A 88 20.87 21.08 -3.06
C ALA A 88 19.92 20.79 -1.90
N ARG A 89 19.36 19.58 -1.89
CA ARG A 89 18.50 19.09 -0.80
C ARG A 89 18.72 17.61 -0.57
N GLY A 90 18.41 17.12 0.64
CA GLY A 90 18.48 15.70 0.95
C GLY A 90 17.58 14.89 0.01
N PHE A 91 18.09 13.74 -0.44
CA PHE A 91 17.26 12.74 -1.09
C PHE A 91 16.49 11.97 -0.03
N TRP A 92 15.17 12.11 -0.05
CA TRP A 92 14.30 11.30 0.77
C TRP A 92 13.84 10.12 -0.09
N PRO A 93 14.25 8.88 0.22
CA PRO A 93 13.79 7.72 -0.51
C PRO A 93 12.25 7.68 -0.42
N LEU A 94 11.61 7.37 -1.54
CA LEU A 94 10.18 7.14 -1.54
C LEU A 94 9.91 5.80 -0.84
N ILE A 95 9.66 5.85 0.48
CA ILE A 95 9.32 4.68 1.28
C ILE A 95 7.81 4.46 1.23
N CYS A 96 7.41 3.26 0.84
CA CYS A 96 6.02 2.86 0.89
C CYS A 96 5.57 2.65 2.35
N HIS A 97 4.71 3.52 2.88
CA HIS A 97 4.19 3.41 4.24
C HIS A 97 3.41 2.11 4.54
N ARG A 98 3.06 1.31 3.52
CA ARG A 98 2.35 0.03 3.70
C ARG A 98 3.32 -1.13 3.95
N CYS A 99 4.36 -1.26 3.14
CA CYS A 99 5.28 -2.40 3.22
C CYS A 99 6.68 -2.02 3.72
N GLN A 100 6.93 -0.72 3.98
CA GLN A 100 8.22 -0.15 4.37
C GLN A 100 9.36 -0.46 3.38
N GLN A 101 9.02 -0.68 2.11
CA GLN A 101 10.00 -0.86 1.03
C GLN A 101 10.06 0.39 0.16
N GLU A 102 11.23 0.67 -0.41
CA GLU A 102 11.50 1.84 -1.23
C GLU A 102 10.98 1.70 -2.67
N GLY A 103 10.98 2.82 -3.39
CA GLY A 103 10.80 2.86 -4.85
C GLY A 103 9.35 2.91 -5.34
N HIS A 104 8.36 2.94 -4.45
CA HIS A 104 6.95 3.01 -4.85
C HIS A 104 6.05 3.71 -3.81
N TYR A 105 4.97 4.32 -4.29
CA TYR A 105 3.89 4.83 -3.44
C TYR A 105 3.02 3.68 -2.91
N ALA A 106 2.36 3.89 -1.76
CA ALA A 106 1.48 2.88 -1.14
C ALA A 106 0.32 2.42 -2.06
N SER A 107 -0.13 3.26 -2.99
CA SER A 107 -1.13 2.92 -4.01
C SER A 107 -0.63 1.88 -5.02
N ASN A 108 0.66 1.88 -5.30
CA ASN A 108 1.31 1.00 -6.28
C ASN A 108 2.13 -0.09 -5.57
N CYS A 109 1.79 -0.41 -4.32
CA CYS A 109 2.52 -1.40 -3.55
C CYS A 109 2.33 -2.79 -4.18
N PRO A 110 3.41 -3.51 -4.54
CA PRO A 110 3.28 -4.87 -5.08
C PRO A 110 2.76 -5.84 -4.02
N LYS A 111 2.90 -5.51 -2.73
CA LYS A 111 2.26 -6.22 -1.62
C LYS A 111 0.84 -5.72 -1.35
N ASN A 112 0.15 -5.19 -2.35
CA ASN A 112 -1.24 -4.77 -2.20
C ASN A 112 -2.08 -6.02 -1.84
N PRO A 113 -2.67 -6.10 -0.63
CA PRO A 113 -3.36 -7.29 -0.17
C PRO A 113 -4.73 -7.51 -0.83
N LEU A 114 -5.08 -6.77 -1.86
CA LEU A 114 -6.24 -7.06 -2.69
C LEU A 114 -5.80 -7.81 -3.95
N THR A 115 -5.06 -8.91 -3.76
CA THR A 115 -5.05 -9.94 -4.78
C THR A 115 -6.44 -10.56 -4.83
N GLU A 116 -6.87 -10.97 -6.01
CA GLU A 116 -8.16 -11.64 -6.21
C GLU A 116 -8.29 -12.88 -5.29
N GLU A 117 -7.18 -13.56 -5.02
CA GLU A 117 -7.07 -14.65 -4.05
C GLU A 117 -7.52 -14.25 -2.65
N ARG A 118 -6.99 -13.15 -2.09
CA ARG A 118 -7.35 -12.70 -0.74
C ARG A 118 -8.79 -12.17 -0.67
N PHE A 119 -9.28 -11.61 -1.78
CA PHE A 119 -10.70 -11.26 -1.90
C PHE A 119 -11.59 -12.52 -1.88
N ASN A 120 -11.21 -13.56 -2.62
CA ASN A 120 -11.92 -14.84 -2.64
C ASN A 120 -11.87 -15.58 -1.29
N GLU A 121 -10.74 -15.51 -0.58
CA GLU A 121 -10.63 -16.02 0.79
C GLU A 121 -11.61 -15.32 1.75
N LEU A 122 -11.74 -14.00 1.65
CA LEU A 122 -12.69 -13.23 2.47
C LEU A 122 -14.14 -13.64 2.17
N ILE A 123 -14.49 -13.83 0.90
CA ILE A 123 -15.82 -14.34 0.51
C ILE A 123 -16.06 -15.74 1.07
N LYS A 124 -15.07 -16.64 0.98
CA LYS A 124 -15.18 -18.01 1.48
C LYS A 124 -15.40 -18.05 2.99
N MET A 125 -14.62 -17.28 3.77
CA MET A 125 -14.81 -17.20 5.22
C MET A 125 -16.21 -16.72 5.60
N GLN A 126 -16.77 -15.77 4.85
CA GLN A 126 -18.12 -15.26 5.08
C GLN A 126 -19.19 -16.32 4.80
N GLN A 127 -19.05 -17.05 3.68
CA GLN A 127 -19.98 -18.14 3.33
C GLN A 127 -19.98 -19.25 4.39
N GLU A 128 -18.82 -19.62 4.90
CA GLU A 128 -18.68 -20.62 5.96
C GLU A 128 -19.32 -20.17 7.28
N GLN A 129 -19.09 -18.91 7.69
CA GLN A 129 -19.75 -18.35 8.88
C GLN A 129 -21.28 -18.34 8.74
N PHE A 130 -21.79 -17.98 7.56
CA PHE A 130 -23.22 -18.01 7.30
C PHE A 130 -23.80 -19.42 7.31
N ALA A 131 -23.13 -20.38 6.66
CA ALA A 131 -23.54 -21.78 6.66
C ALA A 131 -23.60 -22.35 8.09
N GLY A 132 -22.61 -22.05 8.93
CA GLY A 132 -22.62 -22.43 10.35
C GLY A 132 -23.80 -21.84 11.12
N MET A 133 -24.13 -20.57 10.87
CA MET A 133 -25.29 -19.90 11.47
C MET A 133 -26.61 -20.58 11.06
N MET A 134 -26.77 -20.91 9.78
CA MET A 134 -27.98 -21.56 9.25
C MET A 134 -28.16 -22.99 9.78
N ASN A 135 -27.08 -23.77 9.87
CA ASN A 135 -27.13 -25.12 10.45
C ASN A 135 -27.55 -25.08 11.93
N SER A 136 -27.04 -24.11 12.69
CA SER A 136 -27.42 -23.89 14.10
C SER A 136 -28.90 -23.49 14.23
N PHE A 137 -29.38 -22.63 13.33
CA PHE A 137 -30.79 -22.26 13.27
C PHE A 137 -31.68 -23.47 12.96
N GLU A 138 -31.34 -24.24 11.92
CA GLU A 138 -32.09 -25.42 11.50
C GLU A 138 -32.18 -26.47 12.61
N ALA A 139 -31.07 -26.73 13.32
CA ALA A 139 -31.06 -27.64 14.47
C ALA A 139 -32.03 -27.18 15.58
N LYS A 140 -32.01 -25.89 15.94
CA LYS A 140 -32.93 -25.32 16.93
C LYS A 140 -34.39 -25.38 16.48
N TRP A 141 -34.64 -25.12 15.20
CA TRP A 141 -35.96 -25.21 14.60
C TRP A 141 -36.53 -26.63 14.68
N ASN A 142 -35.75 -27.62 14.23
CA ASN A 142 -36.17 -29.02 14.23
C ASN A 142 -36.42 -29.56 15.65
N ALA A 143 -35.58 -29.21 16.62
CA ALA A 143 -35.80 -29.55 18.02
C ALA A 143 -37.13 -28.99 18.54
N ARG A 144 -37.45 -27.73 18.20
CA ARG A 144 -38.69 -27.08 18.63
C ARG A 144 -39.93 -27.66 17.95
N LEU A 145 -39.84 -28.02 16.66
CA LEU A 145 -40.90 -28.75 15.95
C LEU A 145 -41.17 -30.12 16.58
N SER A 146 -40.13 -30.83 17.02
CA SER A 146 -40.30 -32.14 17.67
C SER A 146 -41.09 -32.03 18.99
N ASN A 147 -40.81 -31.00 19.79
CA ASN A 147 -41.51 -30.72 21.05
C ASN A 147 -42.99 -30.32 20.84
N LEU A 148 -43.32 -29.72 19.69
CA LEU A 148 -44.70 -29.38 19.33
C LEU A 148 -45.49 -30.64 18.95
N LYS A 149 -44.87 -31.62 18.29
CA LYS A 149 -45.53 -32.88 17.90
C LYS A 149 -45.87 -33.77 19.09
N THR A 150 -45.11 -33.70 20.18
CA THR A 150 -45.38 -34.47 21.41
C THR A 150 -46.41 -33.81 22.33
N SER A 151 -46.82 -32.56 22.04
CA SER A 151 -47.81 -31.83 22.84
C SER A 151 -49.19 -31.97 22.19
N SER A 152 -50.06 -32.78 22.80
CA SER A 152 -51.44 -33.05 22.35
C SER A 152 -52.23 -31.78 22.00
N ALA A 153 -53.08 -31.91 20.97
CA ALA A 153 -53.77 -30.87 20.22
C ALA A 153 -54.58 -29.87 21.07
N ASN A 154 -54.58 -28.62 20.57
CA ASN A 154 -55.44 -27.46 20.89
C ASN A 154 -54.79 -26.28 21.62
N SER A 155 -53.87 -25.58 20.94
CA SER A 155 -53.72 -24.11 20.95
C SER A 155 -52.65 -23.67 19.94
N ASN A 156 -53.02 -23.65 18.65
CA ASN A 156 -52.07 -23.77 17.52
C ASN A 156 -51.54 -22.46 16.90
N MET A 157 -51.72 -21.29 17.50
CA MET A 157 -51.17 -20.03 16.95
C MET A 157 -50.23 -19.29 17.90
N GLU A 158 -50.57 -19.19 19.20
CA GLU A 158 -49.72 -18.48 20.17
C GLU A 158 -48.34 -19.13 20.37
N LYS A 159 -48.23 -20.45 20.14
CA LYS A 159 -46.96 -21.18 20.23
C LYS A 159 -46.03 -20.96 19.02
N LEU A 160 -46.56 -20.49 17.88
CA LEU A 160 -45.79 -20.20 16.67
C LEU A 160 -45.27 -18.75 16.64
N VAL A 161 -45.90 -17.82 17.35
CA VAL A 161 -45.45 -16.42 17.45
C VAL A 161 -43.99 -16.25 17.91
N PRO A 162 -43.51 -16.92 18.98
CA PRO A 162 -42.10 -16.79 19.38
C PRO A 162 -41.14 -17.38 18.34
N ILE A 163 -41.59 -18.37 17.57
CA ILE A 163 -40.80 -19.02 16.51
C ILE A 163 -40.60 -18.07 15.31
N PHE A 164 -41.64 -17.34 14.91
CA PHE A 164 -41.51 -16.31 13.87
C PHE A 164 -40.67 -15.11 14.32
N LYS A 165 -40.71 -14.75 15.62
CA LYS A 165 -39.84 -13.71 16.17
C LYS A 165 -38.37 -14.12 16.11
N ASP A 166 -38.05 -15.36 16.49
CA ASP A 166 -36.68 -15.88 16.44
C ASP A 166 -36.14 -15.90 14.98
N LEU A 167 -36.95 -16.33 14.01
CA LEU A 167 -36.58 -16.30 12.58
C LEU A 167 -36.35 -14.87 12.08
N ASN A 168 -37.23 -13.92 12.43
CA ASN A 168 -37.07 -12.53 12.05
C ASN A 168 -35.80 -11.91 12.66
N THR A 169 -35.48 -12.24 13.91
CA THR A 169 -34.23 -11.78 14.56
C THR A 169 -32.99 -12.32 13.85
N VAL A 170 -32.97 -13.60 13.46
CA VAL A 170 -31.85 -14.19 12.71
C VAL A 170 -31.69 -13.52 11.34
N CYS A 171 -32.79 -13.30 10.62
CA CYS A 171 -32.77 -12.57 9.35
C CYS A 171 -32.26 -11.13 9.53
N GLN A 172 -32.72 -10.40 10.54
CA GLN A 172 -32.28 -9.03 10.81
C GLN A 172 -30.80 -8.95 11.16
N GLN A 173 -30.28 -9.88 11.96
CA GLN A 173 -28.84 -9.96 12.27
C GLN A 173 -28.01 -10.21 11.01
N PHE A 174 -28.47 -11.11 10.14
CA PHE A 174 -27.81 -11.36 8.86
C PHE A 174 -27.81 -10.12 7.94
N PHE A 175 -28.95 -9.43 7.82
CA PHE A 175 -29.04 -8.21 7.01
C PHE A 175 -28.19 -7.06 7.56
N GLN A 176 -28.11 -6.90 8.89
CA GLN A 176 -27.24 -5.89 9.49
C GLN A 176 -25.76 -6.20 9.26
N GLN A 177 -25.34 -7.45 9.45
CA GLN A 177 -23.95 -7.86 9.22
C GLN A 177 -23.56 -7.72 7.74
N ASN A 178 -24.43 -8.12 6.81
CA ASN A 178 -24.17 -7.94 5.38
C ASN A 178 -24.22 -6.47 4.96
N GLY A 179 -25.10 -5.66 5.54
CA GLY A 179 -25.17 -4.23 5.26
C GLY A 179 -23.89 -3.50 5.65
N GLN A 180 -23.36 -3.77 6.84
CA GLN A 180 -22.06 -3.23 7.28
C GLN A 180 -20.92 -3.67 6.37
N MET A 181 -20.95 -4.92 5.89
CA MET A 181 -19.91 -5.46 5.03
C MET A 181 -19.98 -4.92 3.60
N GLN A 182 -21.19 -4.74 3.03
CA GLN A 182 -21.34 -4.06 1.74
C GLN A 182 -20.87 -2.61 1.80
N GLN A 183 -21.05 -1.91 2.93
CA GLN A 183 -20.47 -0.58 3.13
C GLN A 183 -18.95 -0.62 3.18
N GLN A 184 -18.36 -1.62 3.85
CA GLN A 184 -16.90 -1.82 3.87
C GLN A 184 -16.36 -2.14 2.47
N LEU A 185 -16.97 -3.09 1.75
CA LEU A 185 -16.59 -3.46 0.39
C LEU A 185 -16.79 -2.29 -0.59
N GLY A 186 -17.90 -1.57 -0.50
CA GLY A 186 -18.14 -0.35 -1.29
C GLY A 186 -17.07 0.71 -1.04
N SER A 187 -16.70 0.93 0.23
CA SER A 187 -15.61 1.86 0.57
C SER A 187 -14.24 1.41 0.04
N MET A 188 -14.01 0.10 -0.05
CA MET A 188 -12.78 -0.47 -0.63
C MET A 188 -12.77 -0.35 -2.16
N VAL A 189 -13.88 -0.64 -2.83
CA VAL A 189 -14.01 -0.51 -4.30
C VAL A 189 -13.91 0.95 -4.73
N SER A 190 -14.57 1.89 -4.03
CA SER A 190 -14.44 3.32 -4.33
C SER A 190 -13.01 3.85 -4.14
N ARG A 191 -12.23 3.26 -3.20
CA ARG A 191 -10.81 3.59 -3.04
C ARG A 191 -9.95 3.03 -4.18
N VAL A 192 -10.30 1.89 -4.77
CA VAL A 192 -9.60 1.33 -5.94
C VAL A 192 -9.95 2.11 -7.21
N GLN A 193 -11.21 2.47 -7.42
CA GLN A 193 -11.67 3.21 -8.61
C GLN A 193 -11.28 4.70 -8.57
N GLY A 194 -11.26 5.34 -7.40
CA GLY A 194 -10.79 6.73 -7.24
C GLY A 194 -9.29 6.92 -7.49
N VAL A 195 -8.52 5.83 -7.52
CA VAL A 195 -7.09 5.84 -7.89
C VAL A 195 -6.91 5.76 -9.42
N GLN A 196 -7.83 5.12 -10.16
CA GLN A 196 -7.73 5.03 -11.62
C GLN A 196 -8.12 6.33 -12.36
N THR A 197 -9.09 7.09 -11.85
CA THR A 197 -9.54 8.33 -12.52
C THR A 197 -8.57 9.51 -12.40
N LYS A 198 -7.66 9.50 -11.41
CA LYS A 198 -6.61 10.53 -11.28
C LYS A 198 -5.36 10.26 -12.12
N SER A 199 -5.23 9.08 -12.71
CA SER A 199 -4.07 8.72 -13.56
C SER A 199 -4.28 8.99 -15.05
N SER A 200 -5.44 9.53 -15.47
CA SER A 200 -5.78 9.74 -16.89
C SER A 200 -5.90 11.22 -17.29
N ASN A 201 -5.56 12.15 -16.41
CA ASN A 201 -5.56 13.60 -16.67
C ASN A 201 -4.21 14.24 -16.30
N GLN A 202 -3.09 13.60 -16.67
CA GLN A 202 -1.75 14.19 -16.69
C GLN A 202 -0.91 13.57 -17.80
#